data_AF-X7YHW6-F1
#
_entry.id   AF-X7YHW6-F1
#
_cell.length_a   1.000
_cell.length_b   1.000
_cell.length_c   1.000
_cell.angle_alpha   90.00
_cell.angle_beta   90.00
_cell.angle_gamma   90.00
#
_symmetry.space_group_name_H-M   'P 1'
#
loop_
_entity.id
_entity.type
_entity.pdbx_description
1 polymer ?
#
loop_
_entity_poly.entity_id
_entity_poly.type
_entity_poly.pdbx_seq_one_letter_code
_entity_poly.pdbx_strand_id
1 'polypeptide(L)'
;MPKLLHDRVLGPLALINTANSYTPDIPVPTLHAFTSERRRALGIPSDTPFYEDSTYWNPSWTMARGAVQTTNIYDLEATAVGIGSGKLLSPQSYRAMVSPTCAAKCRATPTGSGS
;
A
#
# COMPACT_ATOMS: atom_id res chain seq x y z
N MET A 1 -9.34 -6.40 10.58
CA MET A 1 -9.65 -5.23 9.74
C MET A 1 -10.00 -4.00 10.59
N PRO A 2 -9.35 -2.84 10.41
CA PRO A 2 -9.76 -1.57 11.03
C PRO A 2 -11.15 -1.13 10.54
N LYS A 3 -12.08 -0.88 11.45
CA LYS A 3 -13.50 -0.58 11.15
C LYS A 3 -13.69 0.64 10.23
N LEU A 4 -12.93 1.71 10.44
CA LEU A 4 -13.05 2.93 9.61
C LEU A 4 -12.64 2.72 8.15
N LEU A 5 -11.60 1.91 7.90
CA LEU A 5 -11.12 1.62 6.54
C LEU A 5 -12.16 0.81 5.77
N HIS A 6 -12.76 -0.18 6.42
CA HIS A 6 -13.84 -0.97 5.85
C HIS A 6 -15.06 -0.10 5.50
N ASP A 7 -15.55 0.67 6.47
CA ASP A 7 -16.82 1.41 6.33
C ASP A 7 -16.73 2.60 5.35
N ARG A 8 -15.54 3.17 5.17
CA ARG A 8 -15.34 4.38 4.35
C ARG A 8 -14.70 4.13 3.00
N VAL A 9 -14.02 3.00 2.81
CA VAL A 9 -13.25 2.72 1.59
C VAL A 9 -13.63 1.36 1.00
N LEU A 10 -13.36 0.26 1.72
CA LEU A 10 -13.49 -1.09 1.15
C LEU A 10 -14.94 -1.42 0.77
N GLY A 11 -15.89 -1.16 1.68
CA GLY A 11 -17.32 -1.40 1.44
C GLY A 11 -17.90 -0.54 0.31
N PRO A 12 -17.75 0.80 0.34
CA PRO A 12 -18.26 1.68 -0.72
C PRO A 12 -17.67 1.44 -2.13
N LEU A 13 -16.48 0.83 -2.22
CA LEU A 13 -15.84 0.44 -3.47
C LEU A 13 -16.00 -1.05 -3.81
N ALA A 14 -16.72 -1.82 -2.98
CA ALA A 14 -16.93 -3.26 -3.14
C ALA A 14 -15.63 -4.09 -3.25
N LEU A 15 -14.59 -3.70 -2.50
CA LEU A 15 -13.27 -4.34 -2.49
C LEU A 15 -13.25 -5.58 -1.61
N ILE A 16 -13.99 -6.62 -2.02
CA ILE A 16 -14.20 -7.83 -1.24
C ILE A 16 -12.97 -8.76 -1.19
N ASN A 17 -11.98 -8.54 -2.06
CA ASN A 17 -10.74 -9.32 -2.12
C ASN A 17 -9.56 -8.55 -1.52
N THR A 18 -9.81 -7.38 -0.94
CA THR A 18 -8.79 -6.55 -0.32
C THR A 18 -8.77 -6.79 1.19
N ALA A 19 -7.68 -7.37 1.67
CA ALA A 19 -7.48 -7.69 3.07
C ALA A 19 -6.24 -6.99 3.62
N ASN A 20 -6.33 -6.48 4.84
CA ASN A 20 -5.19 -5.97 5.57
C ASN A 20 -4.67 -7.08 6.49
N SER A 21 -3.36 -7.25 6.58
CA SER A 21 -2.75 -8.18 7.53
C SER A 21 -1.78 -7.47 8.45
N TYR A 22 -1.72 -7.93 9.70
CA TYR A 22 -0.67 -7.55 10.66
C TYR A 22 0.44 -8.59 10.71
N THR A 23 0.18 -9.78 10.15
CA THR A 23 1.11 -10.88 9.98
C THR A 23 1.53 -10.95 8.51
N PRO A 24 2.61 -11.66 8.17
CA PRO A 24 2.96 -11.90 6.78
C PRO A 24 1.95 -12.76 6.01
N ASP A 25 0.89 -13.27 6.64
CA ASP A 25 -0.07 -14.14 5.99
C ASP A 25 -0.79 -13.43 4.82
N ILE A 26 -0.80 -14.12 3.69
CA ILE A 26 -1.50 -13.72 2.46
C ILE A 26 -2.58 -14.75 2.16
N PRO A 27 -3.86 -14.36 1.98
CA PRO A 27 -4.95 -15.28 1.64
C PRO A 27 -4.70 -16.03 0.33
N VAL A 28 -4.91 -17.35 0.35
CA VAL A 28 -4.78 -18.20 -0.85
C VAL A 28 -5.99 -18.05 -1.78
N PRO A 29 -5.81 -18.20 -3.12
CA PRO A 29 -4.55 -18.46 -3.82
C PRO A 29 -3.64 -17.21 -3.89
N THR A 30 -2.35 -17.40 -3.59
CA THR A 30 -1.36 -16.32 -3.53
C THR A 30 -0.39 -16.40 -4.70
N LEU A 31 -0.10 -15.27 -5.33
CA LEU A 31 1.00 -15.15 -6.27
C LEU A 31 2.32 -15.00 -5.49
N HIS A 32 3.26 -15.91 -5.68
CA HIS A 32 4.55 -15.85 -5.02
C HIS A 32 5.42 -14.72 -5.58
N ALA A 33 6.15 -14.04 -4.71
CA ALA A 33 7.10 -12.99 -5.05
C ALA A 33 8.53 -13.46 -4.74
N PHE A 34 9.49 -13.10 -5.60
CA PHE A 34 10.88 -13.47 -5.45
C PHE A 34 11.80 -12.25 -5.59
N THR A 35 12.92 -12.23 -4.85
CA THR A 35 13.92 -11.15 -4.89
C THR A 35 15.35 -11.69 -4.94
N SER A 36 16.27 -10.87 -5.45
CA SER A 36 17.72 -11.15 -5.43
C SER A 36 18.52 -10.09 -4.65
N GLU A 37 17.84 -9.17 -3.95
CA GLU A 37 18.45 -7.98 -3.33
C GLU A 37 19.60 -8.29 -2.37
N ARG A 38 19.54 -9.43 -1.65
CA ARG A 38 20.56 -9.82 -0.67
C ARG A 38 21.79 -10.49 -1.27
N ARG A 39 21.86 -10.69 -2.60
CA ARG A 39 22.99 -11.33 -3.30
C ARG A 39 24.34 -10.80 -2.81
N ARG A 40 24.51 -9.47 -2.79
CA ARG A 40 25.75 -8.82 -2.38
C ARG A 40 26.06 -9.05 -0.89
N ALA A 41 25.06 -8.96 -0.03
CA ALA A 41 25.22 -9.15 1.41
C ALA A 41 25.59 -10.61 1.76
N LEU A 42 25.15 -11.56 0.93
CA LEU A 42 25.42 -13.00 1.08
C LEU A 42 26.68 -13.47 0.34
N GLY A 43 27.40 -12.57 -0.34
CA GLY A 43 28.61 -12.91 -1.08
C GLY A 43 28.39 -13.85 -2.27
N ILE A 44 27.16 -13.89 -2.81
CA ILE A 44 26.81 -14.78 -3.93
C ILE A 44 27.50 -14.26 -5.22
N PRO A 45 28.30 -15.08 -5.91
CA PRO A 45 28.97 -14.71 -7.16
C PRO A 45 28.00 -14.24 -8.27
N SER A 46 28.47 -13.40 -9.20
CA SER A 46 27.61 -12.84 -10.27
C SER A 46 27.08 -13.88 -11.24
N ASP A 47 27.83 -14.95 -11.48
CA ASP A 47 27.50 -16.08 -12.36
C ASP A 47 26.56 -17.12 -11.71
N THR A 48 26.28 -17.00 -10.42
CA THR A 48 25.39 -17.92 -9.70
C THR A 48 23.95 -17.39 -9.74
N PRO A 49 22.97 -18.14 -10.28
CA PRO A 49 21.55 -17.77 -10.17
C PRO A 49 21.10 -17.74 -8.72
N PHE A 50 20.34 -16.73 -8.33
CA PHE A 50 19.91 -16.56 -6.94
C PHE A 50 18.61 -15.77 -6.87
N TYR A 51 17.59 -16.40 -6.30
CA TYR A 51 16.31 -15.80 -5.98
C TYR A 51 15.85 -16.37 -4.63
N GLU A 52 15.27 -15.51 -3.81
CA GLU A 52 14.69 -15.88 -2.52
C GLU A 52 13.19 -15.61 -2.56
N ASP A 53 12.40 -16.52 -2.00
CA ASP A 53 10.96 -16.29 -1.83
C ASP A 53 10.76 -15.17 -0.81
N SER A 54 10.10 -14.10 -1.26
CA SER A 54 9.75 -12.92 -0.46
C SER A 54 8.24 -12.77 -0.31
N THR A 55 7.46 -13.80 -0.61
CA THR A 55 5.98 -13.79 -0.59
C THR A 55 5.44 -13.38 0.77
N TYR A 56 6.05 -13.88 1.85
CA TYR A 56 5.62 -13.66 3.23
C TYR A 56 6.49 -12.62 3.95
N TRP A 57 7.04 -11.65 3.22
CA TRP A 57 7.75 -10.52 3.82
C TRP A 57 6.73 -9.46 4.28
N ASN A 58 6.84 -8.95 5.52
CA ASN A 58 5.83 -8.05 6.11
C ASN A 58 6.44 -6.79 6.76
N PRO A 59 6.28 -5.58 6.19
CA PRO A 59 6.84 -4.34 6.73
C PRO A 59 6.02 -3.73 7.88
N SER A 60 5.05 -4.44 8.47
CA SER A 60 4.07 -3.86 9.40
C SER A 60 4.69 -3.08 10.56
N TRP A 61 5.94 -3.36 10.94
CA TRP A 61 6.64 -2.68 12.03
C TRP A 61 7.04 -1.22 11.75
N THR A 62 7.00 -0.75 10.50
CA THR A 62 7.25 0.68 10.15
C THR A 62 6.03 1.41 9.59
N MET A 63 4.92 0.72 9.37
CA MET A 63 3.77 1.27 8.65
C MET A 63 2.58 1.59 9.54
N ALA A 64 1.74 2.53 9.10
CA ALA A 64 0.46 2.79 9.75
C ALA A 64 -0.41 1.53 9.77
N ARG A 65 -1.16 1.32 10.86
CA ARG A 65 -2.03 0.15 11.02
C ARG A 65 -3.03 0.07 9.86
N GLY A 66 -2.99 -1.04 9.11
CA GLY A 66 -3.86 -1.28 7.95
C GLY A 66 -3.28 -0.86 6.61
N ALA A 67 -2.06 -0.31 6.56
CA ALA A 67 -1.41 0.07 5.30
C ALA A 67 -0.88 -1.13 4.49
N VAL A 68 -0.54 -2.24 5.16
CA VAL A 68 -0.16 -3.50 4.51
C VAL A 68 -1.44 -4.20 4.05
N GLN A 69 -1.68 -4.21 2.74
CA GLN A 69 -2.86 -4.80 2.12
C GLN A 69 -2.47 -5.76 1.00
N THR A 70 -3.13 -6.91 0.97
CA THR A 70 -3.18 -7.78 -0.21
C THR A 70 -4.46 -7.45 -0.98
N THR A 71 -4.35 -7.33 -2.30
CA THR A 71 -5.46 -7.02 -3.20
C THR A 71 -5.28 -7.80 -4.51
N ASN A 72 -6.34 -7.87 -5.32
CA ASN A 72 -6.25 -8.38 -6.69
C ASN A 72 -6.31 -7.21 -7.70
N ILE A 73 -6.11 -7.51 -8.98
CA ILE A 73 -6.06 -6.48 -10.02
C ILE A 73 -7.39 -5.74 -10.21
N TYR A 74 -8.53 -6.42 -9.99
CA TYR A 74 -9.86 -5.85 -10.14
C TYR A 74 -10.18 -4.87 -9.00
N ASP A 75 -9.86 -5.24 -7.77
CA ASP A 75 -10.01 -4.37 -6.60
C ASP A 75 -9.06 -3.16 -6.69
N LEU A 76 -7.85 -3.34 -7.25
CA LEU A 76 -6.92 -2.24 -7.50
C LEU A 76 -7.48 -1.25 -8.55
N GLU A 77 -8.05 -1.76 -9.64
CA GLU A 77 -8.72 -0.95 -10.65
C GLU A 77 -9.90 -0.16 -10.05
N ALA A 78 -10.79 -0.84 -9.32
CA ALA A 78 -11.93 -0.22 -8.66
C ALA A 78 -11.49 0.87 -7.67
N THR A 79 -10.35 0.68 -7.00
CA THR A 79 -9.72 1.69 -6.14
C THR A 79 -9.26 2.90 -6.95
N ALA A 80 -8.53 2.70 -8.05
CA ALA A 80 -8.04 3.79 -8.90
C ALA A 80 -9.20 4.62 -9.47
N VAL A 81 -10.27 3.97 -9.95
CA VAL A 81 -11.49 4.62 -10.44
C VAL A 81 -12.23 5.35 -9.31
N GLY A 82 -12.35 4.73 -8.14
CA GLY A 82 -13.00 5.32 -6.96
C GLY A 82 -12.32 6.59 -6.47
N ILE A 83 -10.99 6.59 -6.44
CA ILE A 83 -10.16 7.77 -6.09
C ILE A 83 -10.27 8.83 -7.20
N GLY A 84 -10.05 8.44 -8.46
CA GLY A 84 -10.03 9.34 -9.61
C GLY A 84 -11.38 9.96 -9.99
N SER A 85 -12.49 9.39 -9.51
CA SER A 85 -13.83 9.98 -9.67
C SER A 85 -14.24 10.87 -8.50
N GLY A 86 -13.49 10.85 -7.39
CA GLY A 86 -13.86 11.53 -6.16
C GLY A 86 -15.06 10.90 -5.43
N LYS A 87 -15.46 9.67 -5.79
CA LYS A 87 -16.63 8.96 -5.23
C LYS A 87 -16.65 8.88 -3.71
N LEU A 88 -15.47 8.90 -3.08
CA LEU A 88 -15.31 8.79 -1.62
C LEU A 88 -15.21 10.14 -0.90
N LEU A 89 -15.16 11.24 -1.63
CA LEU A 89 -14.87 12.56 -1.09
C LEU A 89 -15.98 13.56 -1.42
N SER A 90 -16.16 14.56 -0.56
CA SER A 90 -16.96 15.73 -0.96
C SER A 90 -16.30 16.42 -2.17
N PRO A 91 -17.05 17.15 -3.01
CA PRO A 91 -16.46 17.86 -4.15
C PRO A 91 -15.34 18.84 -3.75
N GLN A 92 -15.45 19.47 -2.57
CA GLN A 92 -14.40 20.34 -2.03
C GLN A 92 -13.14 19.54 -1.64
N SER A 93 -13.32 18.40 -0.96
CA SER A 93 -12.22 17.51 -0.56
C SER A 93 -11.54 16.87 -1.77
N TYR A 94 -12.32 16.48 -2.79
CA TYR A 94 -11.78 15.96 -4.04
C TYR A 94 -10.92 16.98 -4.77
N ARG A 95 -11.40 18.23 -4.91
CA ARG A 95 -10.61 19.34 -5.46
C ARG A 95 -9.32 19.59 -4.67
N ALA A 96 -9.35 19.46 -3.34
CA ALA A 96 -8.15 19.60 -2.53
C ALA A 96 -7.13 18.48 -2.80
N MET A 97 -7.58 17.24 -3.00
CA MET A 97 -6.74 16.08 -3.29
C MET A 97 -6.06 16.15 -4.66
N VAL A 98 -6.76 16.62 -5.70
CA VAL A 98 -6.23 16.69 -7.07
C VAL A 98 -5.58 18.04 -7.42
N SER A 99 -5.64 19.01 -6.50
CA SER A 99 -5.03 20.32 -6.72
C SER A 99 -3.50 20.22 -6.73
N PRO A 100 -2.80 20.93 -7.65
CA PRO A 100 -1.34 21.04 -7.64
C PRO A 100 -0.77 21.59 -6.32
N THR A 101 -1.56 22.34 -5.55
CA THR A 101 -1.14 22.84 -4.23
C THR A 101 -1.04 21.75 -3.17
N CYS A 102 -1.66 20.59 -3.36
CA CYS A 102 -1.48 19.42 -2.49
C CYS A 102 -0.06 18.85 -2.63
N ALA A 103 0.45 18.73 -3.87
CA ALA A 103 1.83 18.32 -4.14
C ALA A 103 2.87 19.31 -3.55
N ALA A 104 2.56 20.61 -3.52
CA ALA A 104 3.39 21.62 -2.89
C ALA A 104 3.33 21.58 -1.35
N LYS A 105 2.13 21.40 -0.75
CA LYS A 105 1.95 21.36 0.72
C LYS A 105 2.45 20.07 1.36
N CYS A 106 2.33 18.91 0.70
CA CYS A 106 2.86 17.65 1.22
C CYS A 106 4.40 17.63 1.32
N ARG A 107 5.10 18.54 0.63
CA ARG A 107 6.57 18.70 0.74
C ARG A 107 7.00 19.54 1.95
N ALA A 108 6.07 20.26 2.58
CA ALA A 108 6.35 21.05 3.79
C ALA A 108 6.09 20.21 5.04
N THR A 109 7.01 19.30 5.37
CA THR A 109 7.10 18.81 6.76
C THR A 109 7.50 20.00 7.65
N PRO A 110 6.79 20.29 8.75
CA PRO A 110 7.23 21.33 9.67
C PRO A 110 8.55 20.88 10.28
N THR A 111 9.66 21.54 9.93
CA THR A 111 10.86 21.49 10.76
C THR A 111 10.50 22.13 12.08
N GLY A 112 10.34 21.31 13.12
CA GLY A 112 10.10 21.79 14.48
C GLY A 112 11.18 22.81 14.85
N SER A 113 10.76 24.03 15.16
CA SER A 113 11.59 25.02 15.83
C SER A 113 11.78 24.55 17.27
N GLY A 114 12.94 23.95 17.54
CA GLY A 114 13.45 23.77 18.90
C GLY A 114 13.66 25.13 19.54
N SER A 115 13.17 25.25 20.78
CA SER A 115 13.45 26.34 21.70
C SER A 115 14.90 26.30 22.20
#